data_AF-A0A550HJM6-F1
#
_entry.id   AF-A0A550HJM6-F1
#
_cell.length_a   1.000
_cell.length_b   1.000
_cell.length_c   1.000
_cell.angle_alpha   90.00
_cell.angle_beta   90.00
_cell.angle_gamma   90.00
#
_symmetry.space_group_name_H-M   'P 1'
#
loop_
_entity.id
_entity.type
_entity.pdbx_description
1 polymer ?
#
loop_
_entity_poly.entity_id
_entity_poly.type
_entity_poly.pdbx_seq_one_letter_code
_entity_poly.pdbx_strand_id
1 'polypeptide(L)' 'MVDISPKEAVEREATAIGKLRLKKETAKKLREGKIEKGDPISISEVAATLATKNTSQLIPKC' A
#
# COMPACT_ATOMS: atom_id res chain seq x y z
N MET A 1 -8.73 16.50 14.69
CA MET A 1 -7.32 16.76 14.40
C MET A 1 -6.68 17.27 15.68
N VAL A 2 -5.52 16.75 16.07
CA VAL A 2 -4.79 17.21 17.28
C VAL A 2 -3.77 18.24 16.81
N ASP A 3 -3.64 19.36 17.52
CA ASP A 3 -2.60 20.35 17.22
C ASP A 3 -1.21 19.75 17.46
N ILE A 4 -0.39 19.76 16.42
CA ILE A 4 0.99 19.28 16.44
C ILE A 4 2.01 20.39 16.22
N SER A 5 1.57 21.65 16.09
CA SER A 5 2.42 22.82 15.91
C SER A 5 3.52 22.97 16.98
N PRO A 6 3.31 22.58 18.25
CA PRO A 6 4.36 22.63 19.26
C PRO A 6 5.45 21.55 19.13
N LYS A 7 5.27 20.54 18.26
CA LYS A 7 6.24 19.45 18.12
C LYS A 7 7.40 19.87 17.23
N GLU A 8 8.62 19.53 17.62
CA GLU A 8 9.80 19.76 16.80
C GLU A 8 9.76 18.92 15.51
N ALA A 9 10.24 19.53 14.41
CA ALA A 9 10.41 18.86 13.13
C ALA A 9 11.66 17.97 13.20
N VAL A 10 11.44 16.66 13.15
CA VAL A 10 12.47 15.63 13.15
C VAL A 10 12.17 14.63 12.03
N GLU A 11 13.20 13.92 11.58
CA GLU A 11 13.02 12.82 10.65
C GLU A 11 12.18 11.70 11.30
N ARG A 12 11.20 11.18 10.55
CA ARG A 12 10.31 10.12 11.01
C ARG A 12 10.22 9.06 9.93
N GLU A 13 10.46 7.82 10.33
CA GLU A 13 10.34 6.64 9.46
C GLU A 13 9.40 5.61 10.10
N ALA A 14 8.67 4.89 9.26
CA ALA A 14 7.84 3.78 9.68
C ALA A 14 7.83 2.68 8.61
N THR A 15 7.83 1.42 9.04
CA THR A 15 7.74 0.25 8.15
C THR A 15 6.51 -0.59 8.53
N ALA A 16 5.76 -1.04 7.53
CA ALA A 16 4.61 -1.93 7.71
C ALA A 16 4.68 -3.12 6.74
N ILE A 17 4.12 -4.27 7.15
CA ILE A 17 4.10 -5.50 6.34
C ILE A 17 2.68 -6.06 6.29
N GLY A 18 2.25 -6.48 5.10
CA GLY A 18 0.99 -7.19 4.87
C GLY A 18 1.20 -8.51 4.15
N LYS A 19 0.27 -9.46 4.31
CA LYS A 19 0.28 -10.74 3.58
C LYS A 19 -1.11 -11.05 3.04
N LEU A 20 -1.18 -11.43 1.77
CA LEU A 20 -2.41 -11.89 1.12
C LEU A 20 -2.31 -13.39 0.84
N ARG A 21 -3.23 -14.18 1.41
CA ARG A 21 -3.32 -15.62 1.09
C ARG A 21 -4.17 -15.82 -0.15
N LEU A 22 -3.63 -16.55 -1.12
CA LEU A 22 -4.30 -16.86 -2.39
C LEU A 22 -4.49 -18.37 -2.53
N LYS A 23 -5.44 -18.76 -3.38
CA LYS A 23 -5.54 -20.15 -3.87
C LYS A 23 -4.27 -20.50 -4.65
N LYS A 24 -3.87 -21.78 -4.61
CA LYS A 24 -2.67 -22.28 -5.33
C LYS A 24 -2.72 -21.96 -6.82
N GLU A 25 -3.88 -22.13 -7.44
CA GLU A 25 -4.11 -21.84 -8.87
C GLU A 25 -3.92 -20.36 -9.20
N THR A 26 -4.42 -19.45 -8.37
CA THR A 26 -4.26 -18.01 -8.56
C THR A 26 -2.80 -17.60 -8.44
N ALA A 27 -2.09 -18.12 -7.43
CA ALA A 27 -0.66 -17.87 -7.27
C ALA A 27 0.17 -18.42 -8.44
N LYS A 28 -0.25 -19.55 -9.04
CA LYS A 28 0.37 -20.09 -10.25
C LYS A 28 0.15 -19.17 -11.45
N LYS A 29 -1.08 -18.75 -11.72
CA LYS A 29 -1.40 -17.80 -12.81
C LYS A 29 -0.64 -16.48 -12.69
N LEU A 30 -0.51 -15.97 -11.45
CA LEU A 30 0.25 -14.76 -11.15
C LEU A 30 1.72 -14.92 -11.55
N ARG A 31 2.38 -16.02 -11.12
CA ARG A 31 3.79 -16.29 -11.46
C ARG A 31 4.02 -16.52 -12.94
N GLU A 32 3.03 -17.08 -13.64
CA GLU A 32 3.10 -17.32 -15.09
C GLU A 32 2.75 -16.08 -15.93
N GLY A 33 2.36 -14.95 -15.31
CA GLY A 33 1.93 -13.74 -16.02
C GLY A 33 0.62 -13.91 -16.80
N LYS A 34 -0.21 -14.91 -16.47
CA LYS A 34 -1.46 -15.24 -17.19
C LYS A 34 -2.69 -14.66 -16.51
N ILE A 35 -2.58 -13.45 -15.98
CA ILE A 35 -3.71 -12.73 -15.39
C ILE A 35 -4.35 -11.87 -16.48
N GLU A 36 -5.63 -12.08 -16.74
CA GLU A 36 -6.39 -11.37 -17.79
C GLU A 36 -6.41 -9.85 -17.61
N LYS A 37 -6.39 -9.38 -16.35
CA LYS A 37 -6.41 -7.96 -15.99
C LYS A 37 -5.05 -7.26 -16.11
N GLY A 38 -4.01 -7.94 -16.60
CA GLY A 38 -2.63 -7.45 -16.61
C GLY A 38 -1.83 -7.87 -15.38
N ASP A 39 -0.62 -7.30 -15.22
CA ASP A 39 0.31 -7.65 -14.15
C ASP A 39 -0.06 -7.02 -12.79
N PRO A 40 -0.55 -7.81 -11.82
CA PRO A 40 -0.98 -7.27 -10.53
C PRO A 40 0.19 -6.79 -9.65
N ILE A 41 1.41 -7.30 -9.84
CA ILE A 41 2.56 -6.93 -8.99
C ILE A 41 2.98 -5.50 -9.32
N SER A 42 3.25 -5.22 -10.60
CA SER A 42 3.60 -3.87 -11.06
C SER A 42 2.51 -2.84 -10.73
N ILE A 43 1.24 -3.21 -10.91
CA ILE A 43 0.11 -2.32 -10.58
C ILE A 43 0.02 -2.07 -9.07
N SER A 44 0.36 -3.06 -8.24
CA SER A 44 0.28 -2.92 -6.77
C SER A 44 1.26 -1.88 -6.21
N GLU A 45 2.43 -1.69 -6.83
CA GLU A 45 3.40 -0.67 -6.41
C GLU A 45 2.89 0.76 -6.65
N VAL A 46 2.26 0.98 -7.80
CA VAL A 46 1.62 2.26 -8.13
C VAL A 46 0.46 2.54 -7.17
N ALA A 47 -0.39 1.54 -6.94
CA ALA A 47 -1.50 1.64 -6.01
C ALA A 47 -1.03 1.94 -4.57
N ALA A 48 0.04 1.28 -4.11
CA ALA A 48 0.63 1.51 -2.79
C ALA A 48 1.15 2.95 -2.67
N THR A 49 1.89 3.44 -3.66
CA THR A 49 2.42 4.80 -3.68
C THR A 49 1.31 5.85 -3.62
N LEU A 50 0.22 5.63 -4.38
CA LEU A 50 -0.95 6.51 -4.36
C LEU A 50 -1.70 6.43 -3.03
N ALA A 51 -1.87 5.24 -2.47
CA ALA A 51 -2.54 5.05 -1.18
C ALA A 51 -1.79 5.79 -0.06
N THR A 52 -0.46 5.63 0.02
CA THR A 52 0.35 6.29 1.05
C THR A 52 0.23 7.81 0.99
N LYS A 53 0.30 8.41 -0.21
CA LYS A 53 0.16 9.87 -0.37
C LYS A 53 -1.24 10.40 -0.04
N ASN A 54 -2.27 9.58 -0.22
CA ASN A 54 -3.67 9.97 0.03
C ASN A 54 -4.18 9.52 1.41
N THR A 55 -3.30 9.07 2.32
CA THR A 55 -3.69 8.51 3.62
C THR A 55 -4.58 9.47 4.44
N SER A 56 -4.28 10.77 4.43
CA SER A 56 -5.05 11.79 5.17
C SER A 56 -6.47 11.99 4.64
N GLN A 57 -6.74 11.66 3.38
CA GLN A 57 -8.10 11.68 2.82
C GLN A 57 -8.90 10.42 3.21
N LEU A 58 -8.20 9.31 3.46
CA LEU A 58 -8.80 8.02 3.79
C LEU A 58 -9.05 7.83 5.29
N ILE A 59 -8.20 8.39 6.15
CA ILE A 59 -8.27 8.23 7.60
C ILE A 59 -8.73 9.55 8.26
N PRO A 60 -9.95 9.61 8.84
CA PRO A 60 -10.57 10.87 9.30
C PRO A 60 -9.80 11.71 10.35
N LYS A 61 -8.84 11.11 11.04
CA LYS A 61 -8.01 11.79 12.06
C LYS A 61 -6.53 11.46 11.86
N CYS A 62 -6.12 11.25 10.61
CA CYS A 62 -4.72 11.11 10.27
C CYS A 62 -3.93 12.37 10.61
#